data_AF-A0A4U1JAA7-F1
#
_entry.id   AF-A0A4U1JAA7-F1
#
_cell.length_a   1.000
_cell.length_b   1.000
_cell.length_c   1.000
_cell.angle_alpha   90.00
_cell.angle_beta   90.00
_cell.angle_gamma   90.00
#
_symmetry.space_group_name_H-M   'P 1'
#
loop_
_entity.id
_entity.type
_entity.pdbx_description
1 polymer ?
#
loop_
_entity_poly.entity_id
_entity_poly.type
_entity_poly.pdbx_seq_one_letter_code
_entity_poly.pdbx_strand_id
1 'polypeptide(L)'
;MSGAGSSGSRQGAERGVIAEAATLYAPALPGQAPRARPAPPRRSRGVQAVILAGVGLVCVVGIVVLAVMLRGTGPIDALEQSSSVAEVHDAGSAQDAAPVIAASTPVATKEPTPATNNHASAEELSAAREKGPAALATLAERYAEDPAVLKALVSAYTREKANYAKAMTTVRKLLAVAPDMARDPDVKQALLIVANGPVDVAATALDIMGTEMGARGPELLYELLSASGLGKFPKERATRLLADPKVKEIAGPGLLIANDLRAATGCDRKKLFTRAAKEGDERALGHLKPLLATKGCSWHRQTDCFACLGDRKELRATIDAITKRVEQASASGN
;
A
#
# COMPACT_ATOMS: atom_id res chain seq x y z
N MET A 1 29.32 48.91 -8.35
CA MET A 1 28.06 49.08 -7.59
C MET A 1 27.50 47.70 -7.36
N SER A 2 27.59 47.26 -6.11
CA SER A 2 27.42 45.89 -5.65
C SER A 2 25.94 45.56 -5.42
N GLY A 3 25.46 44.46 -5.98
CA GLY A 3 24.13 43.93 -5.70
C GLY A 3 24.24 42.66 -4.85
N ALA A 4 23.90 42.78 -3.57
CA ALA A 4 23.85 41.68 -2.61
C ALA A 4 22.54 40.89 -2.78
N GLY A 5 22.64 39.60 -3.08
CA GLY A 5 21.52 38.66 -3.10
C GLY A 5 21.37 37.99 -1.72
N SER A 6 20.25 38.30 -1.06
CA SER A 6 19.87 37.81 0.27
C SER A 6 19.52 36.32 0.24
N SER A 7 20.30 35.52 0.97
CA SER A 7 20.08 34.09 1.18
C SER A 7 19.28 33.90 2.47
N GLY A 8 17.97 33.65 2.35
CA GLY A 8 17.07 33.43 3.48
C GLY A 8 17.08 31.97 3.94
N SER A 9 17.95 31.63 4.88
CA SER A 9 17.95 30.36 5.61
C SER A 9 16.77 30.30 6.59
N ARG A 10 15.78 29.43 6.35
CA ARG A 10 14.82 29.00 7.37
C ARG A 10 15.37 27.76 8.08
N GLN A 11 16.12 27.98 9.15
CA GLN A 11 16.32 27.01 10.22
C GLN A 11 15.12 27.13 11.18
N GLY A 12 14.24 26.13 11.18
CA GLY A 12 13.28 25.86 12.24
C GLY A 12 13.34 24.36 12.50
N ALA A 13 14.02 23.93 13.57
CA ALA A 13 13.43 23.71 14.89
C ALA A 13 12.54 22.45 14.94
N GLU A 14 13.15 21.27 14.81
CA GLU A 14 12.62 20.02 15.36
C GLU A 14 13.62 19.49 16.40
N ARG A 15 13.34 19.83 17.67
CA ARG A 15 13.98 19.31 18.87
C ARG A 15 12.94 18.46 19.62
N GLY A 16 13.32 17.23 19.98
CA GLY A 16 12.60 16.33 20.90
C GLY A 16 11.45 15.62 20.23
N VAL A 17 11.39 14.28 20.15
CA VAL A 17 11.41 13.36 21.29
C VAL A 17 12.04 12.02 20.84
N ILE A 18 13.22 11.69 21.38
CA ILE A 18 13.74 10.32 21.38
C ILE A 18 14.33 10.06 22.75
N ALA A 19 13.52 9.52 23.66
CA ALA A 19 13.96 8.96 24.93
C ALA A 19 12.87 8.02 25.45
N GLU A 20 13.12 6.71 25.38
CA GLU A 20 12.80 5.67 26.38
C GLU A 20 12.64 4.30 25.71
N ALA A 21 13.73 3.54 25.67
CA ALA A 21 13.70 2.08 25.67
C ALA A 21 15.10 1.55 26.04
N ALA A 22 15.55 1.84 27.26
CA ALA A 22 16.81 1.34 27.80
C ALA A 22 16.61 0.83 29.24
N THR A 23 15.91 -0.28 29.37
CA THR A 23 15.76 -1.11 30.59
C THR A 23 15.10 -2.41 30.10
N LEU A 24 15.57 -3.64 30.26
CA LEU A 24 16.50 -4.29 31.17
C LEU A 24 17.05 -5.54 30.47
N TYR A 25 18.37 -5.66 30.30
CA TYR A 25 19.01 -6.96 30.09
C TYR A 25 19.90 -7.22 31.30
N ALA A 26 19.32 -7.87 32.31
CA ALA A 26 20.07 -8.36 33.47
C ALA A 26 20.65 -9.74 33.12
N PRO A 27 21.97 -9.96 33.24
CA PRO A 27 22.54 -11.29 33.07
C PRO A 27 22.14 -12.20 34.24
N ALA A 28 21.62 -13.38 33.91
CA ALA A 28 21.27 -14.41 34.89
C ALA A 28 22.53 -15.01 35.52
N LEU A 29 22.62 -14.93 36.85
CA LEU A 29 23.66 -15.59 37.64
C LEU A 29 23.49 -17.12 37.61
N PRO A 30 24.56 -17.91 37.41
CA PRO A 30 24.51 -19.36 37.51
C PRO A 30 24.50 -19.79 38.99
N GLY A 31 23.53 -20.61 39.41
CA GLY A 31 23.64 -21.33 40.69
C GLY A 31 22.38 -21.54 41.54
N GLN A 32 21.17 -21.20 41.09
CA GLN A 32 19.95 -21.53 41.86
C GLN A 32 19.20 -22.73 41.29
N ALA A 33 19.20 -23.82 42.06
CA ALA A 33 18.37 -24.99 41.81
C ALA A 33 16.87 -24.64 41.93
N PRO A 34 16.00 -25.11 41.02
CA PRO A 34 14.59 -24.78 41.03
C PRO A 34 13.87 -25.46 42.20
N ARG A 35 13.39 -24.68 43.17
CA ARG A 35 12.41 -25.15 44.15
C ARG A 35 11.07 -25.39 43.46
N ALA A 36 10.56 -26.61 43.56
CA ALA A 36 9.26 -27.01 43.04
C ALA A 36 8.16 -26.10 43.62
N ARG A 37 7.48 -25.35 42.74
CA ARG A 37 6.29 -24.58 43.11
C ARG A 37 5.07 -25.53 43.12
N PRO A 38 4.22 -25.48 44.15
CA PRO A 38 2.99 -26.26 44.19
C PRO A 38 2.05 -25.84 43.06
N ALA A 39 1.40 -26.82 42.43
CA ALA A 39 0.48 -26.63 41.32
C ALA A 39 -0.75 -25.80 41.74
N PRO A 40 -1.17 -24.79 40.96
CA PRO A 40 -2.38 -24.04 41.28
C PRO A 40 -3.64 -24.89 41.01
N PRO A 41 -4.70 -24.71 41.81
CA PRO A 41 -5.96 -25.44 41.63
C PRO A 41 -6.64 -25.06 40.30
N ARG A 42 -7.15 -26.07 39.59
CA ARG A 42 -7.99 -25.93 38.40
C ARG A 42 -9.30 -25.22 38.75
N ARG A 43 -9.35 -23.90 38.57
CA ARG A 43 -10.57 -23.09 38.62
C ARG A 43 -11.30 -23.13 37.27
N SER A 44 -12.60 -23.38 37.31
CA SER A 44 -13.52 -23.46 36.18
C SER A 44 -13.58 -22.14 35.38
N ARG A 45 -13.19 -22.21 34.10
CA ARG A 45 -13.04 -21.06 33.19
C ARG A 45 -14.35 -20.53 32.56
N GLY A 46 -15.52 -20.97 33.02
CA GLY A 46 -16.79 -20.69 32.34
C GLY A 46 -17.43 -19.32 32.61
N VAL A 47 -17.16 -18.69 33.76
CA VAL A 47 -18.02 -17.58 34.24
C VAL A 47 -17.30 -16.22 34.25
N GLN A 48 -15.96 -16.17 34.30
CA GLN A 48 -15.24 -14.89 34.40
C GLN A 48 -15.01 -14.16 33.07
N ALA A 49 -15.20 -14.82 31.93
CA ALA A 49 -15.01 -14.18 30.62
C ALA A 49 -16.14 -13.20 30.24
N VAL A 50 -17.34 -13.35 30.83
CA VAL A 50 -18.48 -12.48 30.53
C VAL A 50 -18.40 -11.14 31.27
N ILE A 51 -17.80 -11.11 32.46
CA ILE A 51 -17.75 -9.88 33.28
C ILE A 51 -16.68 -8.90 32.76
N LEU A 52 -15.56 -9.38 32.21
CA LEU A 52 -14.49 -8.52 31.69
C LEU A 52 -14.81 -7.88 30.32
N ALA A 53 -15.66 -8.52 29.51
CA ALA A 53 -16.10 -7.95 28.23
C ALA A 53 -17.08 -6.76 28.40
N GLY A 54 -17.90 -6.78 29.47
CA GLY A 54 -18.85 -5.70 29.75
C GLY A 54 -18.20 -4.39 30.17
N VAL A 55 -17.14 -4.45 30.99
CA VAL A 55 -16.46 -3.25 31.52
C VAL A 55 -15.71 -2.49 30.41
N GLY A 56 -15.13 -3.21 29.45
CA GLY A 56 -14.43 -2.60 28.31
C GLY A 56 -15.36 -1.78 27.41
N LEU A 57 -16.57 -2.29 27.12
CA LEU A 57 -17.55 -1.59 26.28
C LEU A 57 -18.03 -0.29 26.95
N VAL A 58 -18.29 -0.32 28.26
CA VAL A 58 -18.74 0.88 29.01
C VAL A 58 -17.67 1.97 29.02
N CYS A 59 -16.38 1.62 29.17
CA CYS A 59 -15.30 2.60 29.14
C CYS A 59 -15.16 3.26 27.76
N VAL A 60 -15.28 2.50 26.66
CA VAL A 60 -15.18 3.06 25.30
C VAL A 60 -16.35 3.99 25.00
N VAL A 61 -17.58 3.60 25.36
CA VAL A 61 -18.76 4.47 25.18
C VAL A 61 -18.63 5.74 26.03
N GLY A 62 -18.14 5.64 27.27
CA GLY A 62 -17.90 6.79 28.13
C GLY A 62 -16.89 7.78 27.55
N ILE A 63 -15.78 7.29 26.99
CA ILE A 63 -14.77 8.15 26.33
C ILE A 63 -15.34 8.85 25.10
N VAL A 64 -16.15 8.16 24.28
CA VAL A 64 -16.77 8.77 23.10
C VAL A 64 -17.79 9.84 23.48
N VAL A 65 -18.66 9.57 24.47
CA VAL A 65 -19.64 10.57 24.95
C VAL A 65 -18.93 11.77 25.57
N LEU A 66 -17.88 11.55 26.37
CA LEU A 66 -17.07 12.63 26.93
C LEU A 66 -16.37 13.45 25.84
N ALA A 67 -15.85 12.82 24.79
CA ALA A 67 -15.24 13.50 23.66
C ALA A 67 -16.26 14.31 22.83
N VAL A 68 -17.50 13.84 22.71
CA VAL A 68 -18.60 14.58 22.07
C VAL A 68 -19.02 15.79 22.92
N MET A 69 -19.08 15.64 24.24
CA MET A 69 -19.42 16.73 25.17
C MET A 69 -18.29 17.78 25.28
N LEU A 70 -17.02 17.38 25.16
CA LEU A 70 -15.86 18.28 25.16
C LEU A 70 -15.60 18.93 23.78
N ARG A 71 -16.21 18.42 22.71
CA ARG A 71 -16.31 19.13 21.43
C ARG A 71 -17.28 20.29 21.60
N GLY A 72 -16.78 21.41 22.13
CA GLY A 72 -17.53 22.66 22.18
C GLY A 72 -18.08 23.01 20.78
N THR A 73 -19.30 23.54 20.74
CA THR A 73 -20.05 23.89 19.51
C THR A 73 -19.44 25.04 18.71
N GLY A 74 -18.36 25.67 19.21
CA GLY A 74 -17.71 26.82 18.59
C GLY A 74 -17.20 26.69 17.15
N PRO A 75 -16.78 25.51 16.63
CA PRO A 75 -16.36 25.42 15.23
C PRO A 75 -17.52 25.29 14.23
N ILE A 76 -18.76 25.14 14.68
CA ILE A 76 -19.94 25.12 13.79
C ILE A 76 -20.44 26.55 13.52
N ASP A 77 -20.42 27.44 14.53
CA ASP A 77 -20.82 28.85 14.35
C ASP A 77 -19.87 29.62 13.41
N ALA A 78 -18.61 29.20 13.29
CA ALA A 78 -17.64 29.80 12.35
C ALA A 78 -17.91 29.43 10.87
N LEU A 79 -18.67 28.37 10.60
CA LEU A 79 -19.02 27.93 9.25
C LEU A 79 -20.38 28.45 8.77
N GLU A 80 -21.27 28.89 9.68
CA GLU A 80 -22.51 29.59 9.29
C GLU A 80 -22.29 31.09 9.00
N GLN A 81 -21.25 31.73 9.55
CA GLN A 81 -20.94 33.14 9.24
C GLN A 81 -20.31 33.36 7.85
N SER A 82 -19.89 32.32 7.14
CA SER A 82 -19.31 32.43 5.79
C SER A 82 -20.33 32.22 4.66
N SER A 83 -21.62 32.03 4.98
CA SER A 83 -22.70 31.85 4.00
C SER A 83 -23.73 32.98 3.96
N SER A 84 -23.39 34.19 4.43
CA SER A 84 -24.23 35.37 4.18
C SER A 84 -24.14 35.77 2.71
N VAL A 85 -25.14 35.31 1.97
CA VAL A 85 -25.62 35.82 0.68
C VAL A 85 -25.46 37.35 0.64
N ALA A 86 -24.58 37.84 -0.24
CA ALA A 86 -24.54 39.24 -0.61
C ALA A 86 -25.77 39.54 -1.45
N GLU A 87 -26.77 40.08 -0.77
CA GLU A 87 -27.99 40.66 -1.32
C GLU A 87 -27.64 41.86 -2.21
N VAL A 88 -28.29 41.90 -3.37
CA VAL A 88 -28.21 42.96 -4.38
C VAL A 88 -28.79 44.25 -3.78
N HIS A 89 -27.97 45.30 -3.72
CA HIS A 89 -28.46 46.66 -3.55
C HIS A 89 -28.06 47.51 -4.75
N ASP A 90 -29.08 47.76 -5.56
CA ASP A 90 -29.16 48.78 -6.59
C ASP A 90 -29.67 50.08 -5.95
N ALA A 91 -28.88 51.16 -6.05
CA ALA A 91 -29.36 52.54 -6.18
C ALA A 91 -28.17 53.53 -6.18
N GLY A 92 -27.91 54.10 -7.35
CA GLY A 92 -28.04 55.56 -7.52
C GLY A 92 -26.88 56.49 -7.15
N SER A 93 -26.27 57.02 -8.21
CA SER A 93 -25.93 58.43 -8.44
C SER A 93 -24.64 59.07 -7.89
N ALA A 94 -23.79 59.37 -8.87
CA ALA A 94 -23.37 60.73 -9.29
C ALA A 94 -21.95 61.21 -8.95
N GLN A 95 -21.26 61.51 -10.07
CA GLN A 95 -20.40 62.65 -10.36
C GLN A 95 -18.86 62.50 -10.36
N ASP A 96 -18.35 62.69 -11.59
CA ASP A 96 -17.20 63.50 -11.99
C ASP A 96 -15.80 63.13 -11.48
N ALA A 97 -15.02 62.50 -12.35
CA ALA A 97 -13.94 63.19 -13.08
C ALA A 97 -13.22 62.24 -14.04
N ALA A 98 -13.23 62.58 -15.33
CA ALA A 98 -12.29 62.08 -16.35
C ALA A 98 -11.10 63.06 -16.46
N PRO A 99 -10.09 62.86 -17.33
CA PRO A 99 -9.61 61.65 -18.03
C PRO A 99 -8.07 61.50 -17.96
N VAL A 100 -7.51 60.28 -17.97
CA VAL A 100 -6.22 60.03 -18.65
C VAL A 100 -6.26 58.69 -19.37
N ILE A 101 -6.20 58.81 -20.69
CA ILE A 101 -6.15 57.75 -21.69
C ILE A 101 -4.74 57.14 -21.66
N ALA A 102 -4.62 55.86 -21.31
CA ALA A 102 -3.44 55.06 -21.64
C ALA A 102 -3.94 53.75 -22.26
N ALA A 103 -3.95 53.75 -23.59
CA ALA A 103 -4.31 52.64 -24.45
C ALA A 103 -3.47 51.40 -24.11
N SER A 104 -4.08 50.44 -23.40
CA SER A 104 -3.58 49.07 -23.35
C SER A 104 -4.20 48.30 -24.50
N THR A 105 -3.34 47.99 -25.46
CA THR A 105 -3.57 47.17 -26.64
C THR A 105 -4.47 45.96 -26.39
N PRO A 106 -5.40 45.65 -27.30
CA PRO A 106 -6.12 44.38 -27.30
C PRO A 106 -5.09 43.26 -27.47
N VAL A 107 -4.89 42.47 -26.41
CA VAL A 107 -4.13 41.22 -26.49
C VAL A 107 -4.93 40.32 -27.42
N ALA A 108 -4.43 40.20 -28.64
CA ALA A 108 -4.94 39.30 -29.65
C ALA A 108 -5.10 37.91 -29.04
N THR A 109 -6.35 37.47 -28.93
CA THR A 109 -6.75 36.07 -28.76
C THR A 109 -6.05 35.28 -29.86
N LYS A 110 -4.84 34.79 -29.54
CA LYS A 110 -4.05 33.97 -30.44
C LYS A 110 -4.81 32.66 -30.55
N GLU A 111 -5.53 32.52 -31.66
CA GLU A 111 -6.27 31.34 -32.04
C GLU A 111 -5.34 30.13 -31.88
N PRO A 112 -5.68 29.17 -30.99
CA PRO A 112 -4.77 28.10 -30.63
C PRO A 112 -4.51 27.25 -31.87
N THR A 113 -3.27 27.30 -32.32
CA THR A 113 -2.75 26.40 -33.36
C THR A 113 -3.07 24.98 -32.91
N PRO A 114 -3.72 24.14 -33.74
CA PRO A 114 -4.11 22.79 -33.36
C PRO A 114 -2.82 21.98 -33.13
N ALA A 115 -2.41 21.89 -31.88
CA ALA A 115 -1.25 21.13 -31.49
C ALA A 115 -1.56 19.64 -31.67
N THR A 116 -0.79 19.00 -32.53
CA THR A 116 -0.63 17.54 -32.69
C THR A 116 -0.02 16.87 -31.45
N ASN A 117 -0.26 17.43 -30.26
CA ASN A 117 0.23 16.87 -29.02
C ASN A 117 -0.74 15.78 -28.59
N ASN A 118 -0.30 14.53 -28.67
CA ASN A 118 -1.03 13.34 -28.19
C ASN A 118 -1.15 13.31 -26.64
N HIS A 119 -0.89 14.41 -25.96
CA HIS A 119 -0.90 14.54 -24.51
C HIS A 119 -1.78 15.72 -24.07
N ALA A 120 -2.54 15.50 -23.00
CA ALA A 120 -3.30 16.56 -22.36
C ALA A 120 -2.35 17.52 -21.64
N SER A 121 -2.68 18.82 -21.66
CA SER A 121 -1.97 19.78 -20.80
C SER A 121 -2.21 19.48 -19.30
N ALA A 122 -1.30 19.93 -18.44
CA ALA A 122 -1.43 19.72 -17.00
C ALA A 122 -2.69 20.42 -16.45
N GLU A 123 -3.02 21.59 -17.00
CA GLU A 123 -4.20 22.38 -16.67
C GLU A 123 -5.50 21.64 -17.05
N GLU A 124 -5.57 21.07 -18.27
CA GLU A 124 -6.73 20.28 -18.71
C GLU A 124 -6.93 19.03 -17.85
N LEU A 125 -5.85 18.31 -17.53
CA LEU A 125 -5.91 17.12 -16.69
C LEU A 125 -6.36 17.47 -15.26
N SER A 126 -5.85 18.57 -14.68
CA SER A 126 -6.29 19.03 -13.36
C SER A 126 -7.77 19.42 -13.37
N ALA A 127 -8.21 20.21 -14.34
CA ALA A 127 -9.60 20.62 -14.49
C ALA A 127 -10.55 19.42 -14.68
N ALA A 128 -10.12 18.38 -15.42
CA ALA A 128 -10.89 17.16 -15.59
C ALA A 128 -10.96 16.34 -14.29
N ARG A 129 -9.88 16.28 -13.50
CA ARG A 129 -9.87 15.59 -12.19
C ARG A 129 -10.86 16.21 -11.22
N GLU A 130 -10.95 17.54 -11.17
CA GLU A 130 -11.89 18.27 -10.32
C GLU A 130 -13.35 17.98 -10.69
N LYS A 131 -13.63 17.85 -11.98
CA LYS A 131 -14.97 17.52 -12.51
C LYS A 131 -15.33 16.03 -12.38
N GLY A 132 -14.38 15.17 -12.03
CA GLY A 132 -14.61 13.76 -11.73
C GLY A 132 -14.48 12.79 -12.94
N PRO A 133 -14.91 11.53 -12.77
CA PRO A 133 -14.61 10.44 -13.71
C PRO A 133 -15.23 10.62 -15.10
N ALA A 134 -16.37 11.30 -15.21
CA ALA A 134 -17.00 11.58 -16.50
C ALA A 134 -16.16 12.53 -17.37
N ALA A 135 -15.66 13.62 -16.77
CA ALA A 135 -14.79 14.57 -17.47
C ALA A 135 -13.44 13.94 -17.85
N LEU A 136 -12.87 13.11 -16.98
CA LEU A 136 -11.67 12.33 -17.29
C LEU A 136 -11.89 11.33 -18.43
N ALA A 137 -13.08 10.73 -18.54
CA ALA A 137 -13.41 9.83 -19.65
C ALA A 137 -13.46 10.58 -20.98
N THR A 138 -14.11 11.76 -21.02
CA THR A 138 -14.11 12.63 -22.22
C THR A 138 -12.68 13.07 -22.59
N LEU A 139 -11.84 13.36 -21.59
CA LEU A 139 -10.43 13.68 -21.84
C LEU A 139 -9.68 12.47 -22.42
N ALA A 140 -9.93 11.26 -21.92
CA ALA A 140 -9.32 10.03 -22.41
C ALA A 140 -9.77 9.66 -23.84
N GLU A 141 -10.95 10.10 -24.29
CA GLU A 141 -11.37 9.95 -25.69
C GLU A 141 -10.56 10.84 -26.62
N ARG A 142 -10.21 12.06 -26.16
CA ARG A 142 -9.37 13.00 -26.92
C ARG A 142 -7.89 12.61 -26.91
N TYR A 143 -7.41 12.08 -25.77
CA TYR A 143 -6.02 11.70 -25.55
C TYR A 143 -5.90 10.21 -25.20
N ALA A 144 -6.31 9.34 -26.15
CA ALA A 144 -6.43 7.90 -25.92
C ALA A 144 -5.09 7.20 -25.60
N GLU A 145 -3.97 7.80 -25.99
CA GLU A 145 -2.62 7.26 -25.79
C GLU A 145 -1.85 8.00 -24.67
N ASP A 146 -2.50 8.90 -23.93
CA ASP A 146 -1.82 9.61 -22.84
C ASP A 146 -1.86 8.78 -21.54
N PRO A 147 -0.72 8.23 -21.07
CA PRO A 147 -0.69 7.42 -19.86
C PRO A 147 -1.08 8.22 -18.60
N ALA A 148 -0.86 9.55 -18.58
CA ALA A 148 -1.22 10.38 -17.43
C ALA A 148 -2.74 10.52 -17.27
N VAL A 149 -3.46 10.67 -18.40
CA VAL A 149 -4.93 10.72 -18.44
C VAL A 149 -5.51 9.36 -18.08
N LEU A 150 -5.03 8.29 -18.70
CA LEU A 150 -5.47 6.92 -18.42
C LEU A 150 -5.24 6.53 -16.95
N LYS A 151 -4.09 6.86 -16.37
CA LYS A 151 -3.84 6.63 -14.93
C LYS A 151 -4.83 7.39 -14.06
N ALA A 152 -5.05 8.67 -14.31
CA ALA A 152 -6.00 9.47 -13.53
C ALA A 152 -7.42 8.86 -13.59
N LEU A 153 -7.81 8.37 -14.76
CA LEU A 153 -9.09 7.70 -14.97
C LEU A 153 -9.19 6.36 -14.22
N VAL A 154 -8.14 5.54 -14.21
CA VAL A 154 -8.07 4.33 -13.37
C VAL A 154 -8.31 4.67 -11.90
N SER A 155 -7.55 5.64 -11.36
CA SER A 155 -7.70 6.07 -9.97
C SER A 155 -9.11 6.56 -9.67
N ALA A 156 -9.72 7.34 -10.57
CA ALA A 156 -11.09 7.83 -10.41
C ALA A 156 -12.12 6.68 -10.41
N TYR A 157 -12.03 5.74 -11.36
CA TYR A 157 -12.95 4.58 -11.42
C TYR A 157 -12.80 3.62 -10.25
N THR A 158 -11.61 3.49 -9.65
CA THR A 158 -11.44 2.61 -8.47
C THR A 158 -12.04 3.15 -7.17
N ARG A 159 -12.53 4.39 -7.13
CA ARG A 159 -13.20 4.96 -5.95
C ARG A 159 -14.60 4.38 -5.74
N GLU A 160 -15.25 3.96 -6.82
CA GLU A 160 -16.62 3.46 -6.81
C GLU A 160 -16.68 2.01 -7.30
N LYS A 161 -17.24 1.12 -6.48
CA LYS A 161 -17.36 -0.31 -6.82
C LYS A 161 -18.10 -0.56 -8.14
N ALA A 162 -19.08 0.28 -8.45
CA ALA A 162 -19.84 0.19 -9.70
C ALA A 162 -18.96 0.41 -10.96
N ASN A 163 -17.81 1.07 -10.82
CA ASN A 163 -16.91 1.40 -11.93
C ASN A 163 -15.69 0.48 -12.02
N TYR A 164 -15.58 -0.57 -11.20
CA TYR A 164 -14.41 -1.46 -11.21
C TYR A 164 -14.18 -2.12 -12.58
N ALA A 165 -15.25 -2.54 -13.28
CA ALA A 165 -15.11 -3.12 -14.62
C ALA A 165 -14.49 -2.11 -15.61
N LYS A 166 -14.91 -0.84 -15.56
CA LYS A 166 -14.33 0.24 -16.37
C LYS A 166 -12.88 0.52 -15.99
N ALA A 167 -12.56 0.47 -14.70
CA ALA A 167 -11.18 0.59 -14.22
C ALA A 167 -10.29 -0.49 -14.84
N MET A 168 -10.72 -1.76 -14.85
CA MET A 168 -9.94 -2.86 -15.42
C MET A 168 -9.72 -2.71 -16.93
N THR A 169 -10.75 -2.34 -17.69
CA THR A 169 -10.58 -2.03 -19.12
C THR A 169 -9.59 -0.89 -19.35
N THR A 170 -9.62 0.13 -18.49
CA THR A 170 -8.68 1.27 -18.57
C THR A 170 -7.26 0.86 -18.20
N VAL A 171 -7.08 -0.03 -17.21
CA VAL A 171 -5.76 -0.60 -16.86
C VAL A 171 -5.17 -1.36 -18.04
N ARG A 172 -5.95 -2.20 -18.74
CA ARG A 172 -5.44 -2.92 -19.93
C ARG A 172 -4.94 -1.96 -21.00
N LYS A 173 -5.72 -0.91 -21.29
CA LYS A 173 -5.32 0.16 -22.23
C LYS A 173 -4.05 0.86 -21.77
N LEU A 174 -3.97 1.22 -20.49
CA LEU A 174 -2.81 1.87 -19.90
C LEU A 174 -1.55 1.00 -20.03
N LEU A 175 -1.63 -0.30 -19.72
CA LEU A 175 -0.51 -1.22 -19.83
C LEU A 175 -0.11 -1.51 -21.29
N ALA A 176 -1.06 -1.46 -22.23
CA ALA A 176 -0.78 -1.61 -23.65
C ALA A 176 0.02 -0.42 -24.21
N VAL A 177 -0.30 0.81 -23.77
CA VAL A 177 0.39 2.03 -24.23
C VAL A 177 1.68 2.30 -23.45
N ALA A 178 1.69 2.00 -22.14
CA ALA A 178 2.82 2.25 -21.26
C ALA A 178 3.08 1.04 -20.34
N PRO A 179 3.81 0.00 -20.82
CA PRO A 179 4.10 -1.21 -20.05
C PRO A 179 4.83 -0.95 -18.72
N ASP A 180 5.62 0.12 -18.64
CA ASP A 180 6.34 0.51 -17.42
C ASP A 180 5.39 0.90 -16.26
N MET A 181 4.14 1.26 -16.58
CA MET A 181 3.09 1.54 -15.58
C MET A 181 2.70 0.30 -14.77
N ALA A 182 3.14 -0.90 -15.16
CA ALA A 182 3.07 -2.09 -14.30
C ALA A 182 3.84 -1.93 -12.98
N ARG A 183 4.76 -0.97 -12.88
CA ARG A 183 5.51 -0.62 -11.66
C ARG A 183 4.92 0.55 -10.89
N ASP A 184 3.92 1.25 -11.45
CA ASP A 184 3.34 2.43 -10.81
C ASP A 184 2.53 2.03 -9.57
N PRO A 185 2.75 2.69 -8.42
CA PRO A 185 2.09 2.33 -7.17
C PRO A 185 0.58 2.55 -7.19
N ASP A 186 0.07 3.52 -7.97
CA ASP A 186 -1.38 3.77 -8.08
C ASP A 186 -2.06 2.66 -8.87
N VAL A 187 -1.42 2.19 -9.96
CA VAL A 187 -1.92 1.05 -10.76
C VAL A 187 -1.91 -0.24 -9.94
N LYS A 188 -0.82 -0.49 -9.19
CA LYS A 188 -0.75 -1.61 -8.24
C LYS A 188 -1.89 -1.53 -7.22
N GLN A 189 -2.08 -0.39 -6.57
CA GLN A 189 -3.10 -0.20 -5.56
C GLN A 189 -4.51 -0.39 -6.14
N ALA A 190 -4.77 0.13 -7.33
CA ALA A 190 -6.03 -0.05 -8.06
C ALA A 190 -6.34 -1.54 -8.30
N LEU A 191 -5.36 -2.31 -8.78
CA LEU A 191 -5.50 -3.75 -9.01
C LEU A 191 -5.76 -4.51 -7.70
N LEU A 192 -5.07 -4.17 -6.61
CA LEU A 192 -5.29 -4.79 -5.29
C LEU A 192 -6.69 -4.50 -4.74
N ILE A 193 -7.17 -3.25 -4.86
CA ILE A 193 -8.52 -2.86 -4.44
C ILE A 193 -9.58 -3.66 -5.21
N VAL A 194 -9.44 -3.75 -6.54
CA VAL A 194 -10.40 -4.45 -7.39
C VAL A 194 -10.32 -5.97 -7.22
N ALA A 195 -9.12 -6.53 -7.02
CA ALA A 195 -8.94 -7.94 -6.71
C ALA A 195 -9.62 -8.36 -5.40
N ASN A 196 -9.84 -7.44 -4.45
CA ASN A 196 -10.62 -7.69 -3.23
C ASN A 196 -12.11 -7.34 -3.36
N GLY A 197 -12.57 -7.03 -4.57
CA GLY A 197 -13.95 -6.64 -4.88
C GLY A 197 -14.88 -7.84 -5.19
N PRO A 198 -15.98 -7.58 -5.92
CA PRO A 198 -16.85 -8.63 -6.47
C PRO A 198 -16.09 -9.65 -7.30
N VAL A 199 -16.50 -10.93 -7.24
CA VAL A 199 -15.74 -12.09 -7.76
C VAL A 199 -15.45 -12.00 -9.26
N ASP A 200 -16.42 -11.53 -10.04
CA ASP A 200 -16.33 -11.35 -11.49
C ASP A 200 -15.24 -10.34 -11.89
N VAL A 201 -15.23 -9.17 -11.24
CA VAL A 201 -14.24 -8.13 -11.54
C VAL A 201 -12.88 -8.44 -10.89
N ALA A 202 -12.88 -9.08 -9.72
CA ALA A 202 -11.68 -9.56 -9.07
C ALA A 202 -10.94 -10.59 -9.94
N ALA A 203 -11.65 -11.51 -10.61
CA ALA A 203 -11.06 -12.44 -11.57
C ALA A 203 -10.33 -11.70 -12.69
N THR A 204 -10.96 -10.66 -13.24
CA THR A 204 -10.38 -9.83 -14.31
C THR A 204 -9.09 -9.16 -13.86
N ALA A 205 -9.06 -8.59 -12.64
CA ALA A 205 -7.86 -7.94 -12.09
C ALA A 205 -6.71 -8.95 -11.92
N LEU A 206 -7.00 -10.13 -11.39
CA LEU A 206 -6.01 -11.20 -11.20
C LEU A 206 -5.48 -11.72 -12.54
N ASP A 207 -6.33 -11.80 -13.56
CA ASP A 207 -5.90 -12.22 -14.90
C ASP A 207 -4.98 -11.17 -15.55
N ILE A 208 -5.26 -9.86 -15.38
CA ILE A 208 -4.34 -8.78 -15.81
C ILE A 208 -2.97 -8.94 -15.16
N MET A 209 -2.91 -9.22 -13.84
CA MET A 209 -1.65 -9.50 -13.16
C MET A 209 -0.98 -10.76 -13.70
N GLY A 210 -1.73 -11.77 -14.13
CA GLY A 210 -1.16 -13.00 -14.68
C GLY A 210 -0.59 -12.85 -16.10
N THR A 211 -1.12 -11.93 -16.92
CA THR A 211 -0.82 -11.92 -18.36
C THR A 211 -0.29 -10.61 -18.93
N GLU A 212 -0.60 -9.45 -18.36
CA GLU A 212 -0.31 -8.14 -18.99
C GLU A 212 0.77 -7.32 -18.30
N MET A 213 1.10 -7.62 -17.04
CA MET A 213 2.10 -6.86 -16.26
C MET A 213 3.54 -7.38 -16.40
N GLY A 214 3.78 -8.36 -17.28
CA GLY A 214 5.07 -9.03 -17.41
C GLY A 214 5.55 -9.61 -16.09
N ALA A 215 6.85 -9.49 -15.79
CA ALA A 215 7.44 -10.05 -14.57
C ALA A 215 6.89 -9.46 -13.26
N ARG A 216 6.31 -8.24 -13.27
CA ARG A 216 5.74 -7.61 -12.07
C ARG A 216 4.42 -8.21 -11.65
N GLY A 217 3.67 -8.74 -12.61
CA GLY A 217 2.38 -9.36 -12.39
C GLY A 217 2.41 -10.55 -11.43
N PRO A 218 3.24 -11.59 -11.68
CA PRO A 218 3.45 -12.69 -10.75
C PRO A 218 3.91 -12.24 -9.35
N GLU A 219 4.71 -11.18 -9.24
CA GLU A 219 5.13 -10.66 -7.93
C GLU A 219 3.93 -10.12 -7.15
N LEU A 220 3.03 -9.40 -7.82
CA LEU A 220 1.81 -8.89 -7.22
C LEU A 220 0.84 -10.01 -6.83
N LEU A 221 0.72 -11.06 -7.67
CA LEU A 221 -0.01 -12.27 -7.34
C LEU A 221 0.53 -12.94 -6.08
N TYR A 222 1.85 -12.92 -5.87
CA TYR A 222 2.46 -13.48 -4.67
C TYR A 222 2.25 -12.61 -3.43
N GLU A 223 2.31 -11.30 -3.56
CA GLU A 223 2.00 -10.35 -2.48
C GLU A 223 0.59 -10.56 -1.93
N LEU A 224 -0.41 -10.77 -2.81
CA LEU A 224 -1.80 -11.08 -2.45
C LEU A 224 -1.92 -12.31 -1.54
N LEU A 225 -1.02 -13.29 -1.65
CA LEU A 225 -1.07 -14.49 -0.81
C LEU A 225 -0.72 -14.20 0.64
N SER A 226 0.16 -13.21 0.85
CA SER A 226 0.59 -12.76 2.18
C SER A 226 -0.25 -11.62 2.75
N ALA A 227 -1.01 -10.91 1.91
CA ALA A 227 -1.83 -9.79 2.35
C ALA A 227 -2.95 -10.23 3.32
N SER A 228 -3.06 -9.49 4.43
CA SER A 228 -4.14 -9.61 5.41
C SER A 228 -5.42 -8.96 4.87
N GLY A 229 -6.59 -9.43 5.34
CA GLY A 229 -7.88 -8.82 5.00
C GLY A 229 -8.43 -9.16 3.62
N LEU A 230 -7.71 -9.95 2.81
CA LEU A 230 -8.24 -10.47 1.56
C LEU A 230 -9.13 -11.69 1.77
N GLY A 231 -10.20 -11.77 0.98
CA GLY A 231 -11.07 -12.94 0.93
C GLY A 231 -10.37 -14.23 0.46
N LYS A 232 -11.08 -15.35 0.56
CA LYS A 232 -10.59 -16.67 0.12
C LYS A 232 -10.36 -16.73 -1.39
N PHE A 233 -11.31 -16.16 -2.16
CA PHE A 233 -11.30 -16.24 -3.63
C PHE A 233 -10.02 -15.66 -4.27
N PRO A 234 -9.57 -14.43 -3.95
CA PRO A 234 -8.36 -13.87 -4.55
C PRO A 234 -7.11 -14.71 -4.26
N LYS A 235 -6.98 -15.25 -3.03
CA LYS A 235 -5.85 -16.09 -2.64
C LYS A 235 -5.81 -17.44 -3.37
N GLU A 236 -6.97 -18.08 -3.53
CA GLU A 236 -7.09 -19.33 -4.26
C GLU A 236 -6.83 -19.14 -5.76
N ARG A 237 -7.37 -18.07 -6.35
CA ARG A 237 -7.12 -17.74 -7.77
C ARG A 237 -5.65 -17.37 -8.00
N ALA A 238 -5.04 -16.53 -7.15
CA ALA A 238 -3.62 -16.22 -7.24
C ALA A 238 -2.73 -17.46 -7.10
N THR A 239 -3.06 -18.38 -6.19
CA THR A 239 -2.34 -19.66 -6.05
C THR A 239 -2.42 -20.50 -7.32
N ARG A 240 -3.59 -20.55 -7.98
CA ARG A 240 -3.75 -21.26 -9.27
C ARG A 240 -2.96 -20.59 -10.40
N LEU A 241 -3.03 -19.26 -10.51
CA LEU A 241 -2.28 -18.52 -11.52
C LEU A 241 -0.77 -18.69 -11.35
N LEU A 242 -0.23 -18.65 -10.13
CA LEU A 242 1.19 -18.91 -9.88
C LEU A 242 1.62 -20.36 -10.14
N ALA A 243 0.68 -21.29 -10.28
CA ALA A 243 0.95 -22.66 -10.69
C ALA A 243 0.95 -22.82 -12.23
N ASP A 244 0.36 -21.88 -12.97
CA ASP A 244 0.25 -21.91 -14.44
C ASP A 244 1.64 -21.79 -15.09
N PRO A 245 2.00 -22.69 -16.03
CA PRO A 245 3.27 -22.63 -16.76
C PRO A 245 3.54 -21.26 -17.42
N LYS A 246 2.52 -20.60 -17.97
CA LYS A 246 2.68 -19.30 -18.66
C LYS A 246 3.09 -18.19 -17.67
N VAL A 247 2.48 -18.20 -16.48
CA VAL A 247 2.81 -17.24 -15.41
C VAL A 247 4.19 -17.53 -14.84
N LYS A 248 4.58 -18.81 -14.77
CA LYS A 248 5.93 -19.21 -14.34
C LYS A 248 7.03 -18.77 -15.32
N GLU A 249 6.74 -18.78 -16.62
CA GLU A 249 7.70 -18.37 -17.66
C GLU A 249 8.07 -16.89 -17.54
N ILE A 250 7.11 -16.03 -17.19
CA ILE A 250 7.34 -14.59 -16.99
C ILE A 250 7.81 -14.24 -15.57
N ALA A 251 7.68 -15.17 -14.61
CA ALA A 251 8.07 -14.95 -13.22
C ALA A 251 9.60 -14.99 -13.05
N GLY A 252 10.12 -14.09 -12.21
CA GLY A 252 11.54 -14.11 -11.84
C GLY A 252 11.93 -15.35 -11.04
N PRO A 253 13.18 -15.83 -11.13
CA PRO A 253 13.61 -17.07 -10.46
C PRO A 253 13.46 -17.01 -8.93
N GLY A 254 13.77 -15.88 -8.29
CA GLY A 254 13.60 -15.71 -6.85
C GLY A 254 12.15 -15.84 -6.38
N LEU A 255 11.19 -15.34 -7.18
CA LEU A 255 9.77 -15.52 -6.93
C LEU A 255 9.36 -17.00 -7.03
N LEU A 256 9.84 -17.72 -8.05
CA LEU A 256 9.53 -19.15 -8.22
C LEU A 256 10.00 -19.95 -7.01
N ILE A 257 11.21 -19.68 -6.50
CA ILE A 257 11.70 -20.29 -5.25
C ILE A 257 10.80 -19.96 -4.07
N ALA A 258 10.45 -18.69 -3.89
CA ALA A 258 9.62 -18.26 -2.77
C ALA A 258 8.23 -18.94 -2.82
N ASN A 259 7.64 -19.06 -4.00
CA ASN A 259 6.36 -19.77 -4.19
C ASN A 259 6.48 -21.27 -3.93
N ASP A 260 7.55 -21.92 -4.40
CA ASP A 260 7.79 -23.34 -4.15
C ASP A 260 8.05 -23.62 -2.67
N LEU A 261 8.79 -22.75 -1.96
CA LEU A 261 9.00 -22.85 -0.51
C LEU A 261 7.70 -22.67 0.29
N ARG A 262 6.82 -21.77 -0.17
CA ARG A 262 5.48 -21.58 0.41
C ARG A 262 4.61 -22.83 0.25
N ALA A 263 4.62 -23.42 -0.95
CA ALA A 263 3.83 -24.61 -1.27
C ALA A 263 4.36 -25.87 -0.56
N ALA A 264 5.68 -25.99 -0.38
CA ALA A 264 6.29 -27.08 0.36
C ALA A 264 6.01 -26.94 1.87
N THR A 265 5.77 -28.07 2.54
CA THR A 265 5.50 -28.13 3.98
C THR A 265 6.58 -28.91 4.72
N GLY A 266 6.84 -28.51 5.97
CA GLY A 266 7.77 -29.21 6.86
C GLY A 266 9.13 -29.52 6.22
N CYS A 267 9.43 -30.82 6.16
CA CYS A 267 10.71 -31.36 5.70
C CYS A 267 10.93 -31.29 4.20
N ASP A 268 9.87 -31.20 3.39
CA ASP A 268 9.99 -31.19 1.93
C ASP A 268 10.74 -29.96 1.42
N ARG A 269 10.76 -28.88 2.21
CA ARG A 269 11.54 -27.68 1.92
C ARG A 269 13.04 -27.94 1.80
N LYS A 270 13.57 -29.00 2.42
CA LYS A 270 15.00 -29.36 2.33
C LYS A 270 15.45 -29.57 0.88
N LYS A 271 14.58 -30.16 0.03
CA LYS A 271 14.86 -30.39 -1.39
C LYS A 271 15.07 -29.09 -2.18
N LEU A 272 14.61 -27.97 -1.65
CA LEU A 272 14.69 -26.65 -2.27
C LEU A 272 15.90 -25.84 -1.83
N PHE A 273 16.65 -26.25 -0.80
CA PHE A 273 17.72 -25.44 -0.21
C PHE A 273 18.83 -25.10 -1.20
N THR A 274 19.34 -26.08 -1.95
CA THR A 274 20.38 -25.83 -2.96
C THR A 274 19.95 -24.82 -4.02
N ARG A 275 18.70 -24.90 -4.50
CA ARG A 275 18.18 -23.97 -5.51
C ARG A 275 17.88 -22.60 -4.89
N ALA A 276 17.32 -22.57 -3.69
CA ALA A 276 17.06 -21.33 -2.95
C ALA A 276 18.34 -20.58 -2.61
N ALA A 277 19.43 -21.27 -2.28
CA ALA A 277 20.73 -20.65 -2.04
C ALA A 277 21.25 -19.92 -3.28
N LYS A 278 20.94 -20.40 -4.49
CA LYS A 278 21.37 -19.79 -5.77
C LYS A 278 20.44 -18.69 -6.26
N GLU A 279 19.14 -18.91 -6.17
CA GLU A 279 18.13 -18.10 -6.87
C GLU A 279 17.20 -17.34 -5.93
N GLY A 280 17.12 -17.71 -4.65
CA GLY A 280 16.19 -17.13 -3.69
C GLY A 280 16.44 -15.64 -3.42
N ASP A 281 15.38 -14.94 -3.06
CA ASP A 281 15.42 -13.53 -2.65
C ASP A 281 14.85 -13.34 -1.24
N GLU A 282 14.65 -12.08 -0.83
CA GLU A 282 14.12 -11.72 0.49
C GLU A 282 12.83 -12.48 0.85
N ARG A 283 11.95 -12.75 -0.12
CA ARG A 283 10.67 -13.45 0.11
C ARG A 283 10.88 -14.88 0.58
N ALA A 284 11.97 -15.54 0.16
CA ALA A 284 12.31 -16.89 0.59
C ALA A 284 12.73 -16.94 2.07
N LEU A 285 13.31 -15.85 2.61
CA LEU A 285 13.75 -15.80 4.00
C LEU A 285 12.59 -15.96 4.99
N GLY A 286 11.41 -15.43 4.66
CA GLY A 286 10.20 -15.59 5.46
C GLY A 286 9.76 -17.04 5.66
N HIS A 287 10.09 -17.93 4.71
CA HIS A 287 9.77 -19.36 4.78
C HIS A 287 10.89 -20.21 5.38
N LEU A 288 12.14 -19.77 5.25
CA LEU A 288 13.31 -20.51 5.70
C LEU A 288 13.66 -20.21 7.17
N LYS A 289 13.62 -18.96 7.61
CA LYS A 289 13.97 -18.58 9.00
C LYS A 289 13.16 -19.31 10.07
N PRO A 290 11.83 -19.52 9.93
CA PRO A 290 11.06 -20.29 10.91
C PRO A 290 11.54 -21.74 11.09
N LEU A 291 12.21 -22.32 10.09
CA LEU A 291 12.75 -23.68 10.16
C LEU A 291 13.99 -23.79 11.07
N LEU A 292 14.58 -22.66 11.50
CA LEU A 292 15.69 -22.64 12.45
C LEU A 292 15.23 -22.88 13.91
N ALA A 293 13.94 -22.82 14.21
CA ALA A 293 13.43 -23.13 15.54
C ALA A 293 13.60 -24.62 15.86
N THR A 294 14.33 -24.96 16.93
CA THR A 294 14.50 -26.36 17.42
C THR A 294 13.44 -26.75 18.45
N LYS A 295 12.58 -25.82 18.84
CA LYS A 295 11.55 -25.95 19.86
C LYS A 295 10.28 -25.29 19.36
N GLY A 296 9.12 -25.73 19.84
CA GLY A 296 7.83 -25.12 19.48
C GLY A 296 6.77 -26.10 19.03
N CYS A 297 7.15 -27.32 18.66
CA CYS A 297 6.20 -28.40 18.40
C CYS A 297 5.94 -29.18 19.69
N SER A 298 4.77 -29.82 19.76
CA SER A 298 4.15 -30.38 20.97
C SER A 298 3.42 -29.37 21.86
N TRP A 299 2.45 -29.90 22.61
CA TRP A 299 1.66 -29.20 23.64
C TRP A 299 2.54 -28.42 24.63
N HIS A 300 3.72 -28.95 24.96
CA HIS A 300 4.69 -28.30 25.85
C HIS A 300 5.76 -27.50 25.11
N ARG A 301 5.71 -27.42 23.77
CA ARG A 301 6.70 -26.73 22.91
C ARG A 301 8.14 -27.22 23.07
N GLN A 302 8.32 -28.46 23.54
CA GLN A 302 9.64 -29.01 23.84
C GLN A 302 10.26 -29.77 22.66
N THR A 303 9.46 -30.22 21.69
CA THR A 303 9.97 -31.01 20.58
C THR A 303 10.30 -30.16 19.37
N ASP A 304 11.26 -30.64 18.60
CA ASP A 304 11.64 -30.04 17.33
C ASP A 304 10.57 -30.32 16.27
N CYS A 305 10.02 -29.24 15.69
CA CYS A 305 9.10 -29.31 14.56
C CYS A 305 9.71 -29.91 13.30
N PHE A 306 11.03 -29.79 13.15
CA PHE A 306 11.74 -30.05 11.92
C PHE A 306 12.97 -30.93 12.14
N ALA A 307 12.85 -31.95 13.00
CA ALA A 307 13.94 -32.88 13.32
C ALA A 307 14.56 -33.54 12.06
N CYS A 308 13.75 -33.75 11.02
CA CYS A 308 14.17 -34.24 9.70
C CYS A 308 15.22 -33.36 8.98
N LEU A 309 15.38 -32.09 9.38
CA LEU A 309 16.38 -31.19 8.80
C LEU A 309 17.80 -31.44 9.33
N GLY A 310 17.95 -32.27 10.37
CA GLY A 310 19.25 -32.61 10.95
C GLY A 310 19.93 -31.41 11.64
N ASP A 311 21.24 -31.24 11.40
CA ASP A 311 22.07 -30.18 12.00
C ASP A 311 21.76 -28.75 11.49
N ARG A 312 20.94 -28.64 10.44
CA ARG A 312 20.54 -27.39 9.76
C ARG A 312 21.72 -26.58 9.25
N LYS A 313 22.88 -27.20 9.02
CA LYS A 313 24.04 -26.52 8.43
C LYS A 313 23.71 -26.00 7.03
N GLU A 314 23.05 -26.84 6.22
CA GLU A 314 22.59 -26.49 4.88
C GLU A 314 21.54 -25.35 4.89
N LEU A 315 20.59 -25.39 5.83
CA LEU A 315 19.59 -24.33 5.99
C LEU A 315 20.22 -22.99 6.34
N ARG A 316 21.15 -22.95 7.31
CA ARG A 316 21.86 -21.72 7.69
C ARG A 316 22.66 -21.16 6.51
N ALA A 317 23.44 -22.02 5.83
CA ALA A 317 24.19 -21.62 4.65
C ALA A 317 23.29 -21.06 3.54
N THR A 318 22.09 -21.63 3.35
CA THR A 318 21.09 -21.13 2.40
C THR A 318 20.58 -19.75 2.78
N ILE A 319 20.22 -19.55 4.06
CA ILE A 319 19.76 -18.26 4.60
C ILE A 319 20.85 -17.20 4.46
N ASP A 320 22.10 -17.54 4.81
CA ASP A 320 23.25 -16.63 4.73
C ASP A 320 23.53 -16.21 3.28
N ALA A 321 23.47 -17.16 2.33
CA ALA A 321 23.65 -16.88 0.91
C ALA A 321 22.58 -15.91 0.36
N ILE A 322 21.31 -16.11 0.73
CA ILE A 322 20.22 -15.22 0.32
C ILE A 322 20.37 -13.84 0.97
N THR A 323 20.66 -13.79 2.28
CA THR A 323 20.82 -12.53 3.03
C THR A 323 21.94 -11.67 2.41
N LYS A 324 23.10 -12.27 2.13
CA LYS A 324 24.21 -11.60 1.47
C LYS A 324 23.83 -11.02 0.10
N ARG A 325 23.03 -11.76 -0.69
CA ARG A 325 22.57 -11.28 -2.00
C ARG A 325 21.60 -10.10 -1.87
N VAL A 326 20.69 -10.15 -0.91
CA VAL A 326 19.74 -9.05 -0.65
C VAL A 326 20.51 -7.79 -0.26
N GLU A 327 21.50 -7.89 0.63
CA GLU A 327 22.36 -6.77 1.02
C GLU A 327 23.13 -6.19 -0.17
N GLN A 328 23.68 -7.04 -1.04
CA GLN A 328 24.36 -6.61 -2.27
C GLN A 328 23.41 -5.91 -3.25
N ALA A 329 22.20 -6.44 -3.44
CA ALA A 329 21.20 -5.84 -4.33
C ALA A 329 20.75 -4.46 -3.82
N SER A 330 20.55 -4.31 -2.51
CA SER A 330 20.23 -3.02 -1.89
C SER A 330 21.39 -2.01 -2.01
N ALA A 331 22.64 -2.47 -1.92
CA ALA A 331 23.81 -1.59 -2.08
C ALA A 331 24.01 -1.11 -3.52
N SER A 332 23.60 -1.90 -4.52
CA SER A 332 23.70 -1.54 -5.95
C SER A 332 22.53 -0.70 -6.48
N GLY A 333 21.49 -0.49 -5.67
CA GLY A 333 20.22 0.15 -6.08
C GLY A 333 20.11 1.65 -5.81
N ASN A 334 21.22 2.31 -5.45
CA ASN A 334 21.36 3.78 -5.44
C ASN A 334 22.06 4.25 -6.72
#